data_AF-A0A8T1UDR8-F1
#
_entry.id   AF-A0A8T1UDR8-F1
#
_cell.length_a   1.000
_cell.length_b   1.000
_cell.length_c   1.000
_cell.angle_alpha   90.00
_cell.angle_beta   90.00
_cell.angle_gamma   90.00
#
_symmetry.space_group_name_H-M   'P 1'
#
loop_
_entity.id
_entity.type
_entity.pdbx_description
1 polymer ?
#
loop_
_entity_poly.entity_id
_entity_poly.type
_entity_poly.pdbx_seq_one_letter_code
_entity_poly.pdbx_strand_id
1 'polypeptide(L)'
;MSDKLVLVTVVFGKQSTSLSVPAQDPQALELLKTHIYEEFQLEPKFQRLVLRGRDIKSGSALTDGCKLLLLRNRAYYEQTTNSKPVQTGPDSSSELSPSPARISGPKPPSKAPEIDVNELEDDALLVQVFRGKARYDLIFLRSGTVLEAKKKVSAVLGLSSPQSLRLVVKGKTPKDHAVLETLAGNKKVIKAMALLQAQQHVMQEKEEDLRELLNELASAQAALQRVQRQMARNFTSRDESLFQLSRVLDEGQRIADNLELVKQHLTGAKASGPRAGEQTLAAVTQAIQEANSVTEAAQNLLETHSSS
;
A
#
# COMPACT_ATOMS: atom_id res chain seq x y z
N MET A 1 15.40 -50.76 17.52
CA MET A 1 16.19 -49.53 17.37
C MET A 1 15.29 -48.40 17.82
N SER A 2 15.68 -47.65 18.84
CA SER A 2 14.80 -46.66 19.47
C SER A 2 14.70 -45.41 18.59
N ASP A 3 13.51 -45.10 18.09
CA ASP A 3 13.25 -43.85 17.38
C ASP A 3 13.54 -42.69 18.34
N LYS A 4 14.61 -41.95 18.05
CA LYS A 4 15.03 -40.82 18.87
C LYS A 4 14.00 -39.71 18.67
N LEU A 5 13.11 -39.51 19.64
CA LEU A 5 12.18 -38.39 19.67
C LEU A 5 12.92 -37.10 20.03
N VAL A 6 12.46 -36.01 19.43
CA VAL A 6 13.00 -34.66 19.53
C VAL A 6 11.87 -33.75 19.99
N LEU A 7 12.13 -32.97 21.03
CA LEU A 7 11.17 -32.00 21.54
C LEU A 7 11.32 -30.68 20.76
N VAL A 8 10.21 -30.22 20.19
CA VAL A 8 10.15 -29.01 19.37
C VAL A 8 9.10 -28.07 19.94
N THR A 9 9.48 -26.83 20.25
CA THR A 9 8.53 -25.81 20.71
C THR A 9 8.02 -25.01 19.51
N VAL A 10 6.72 -25.06 19.25
CA VAL A 10 6.06 -24.27 18.21
C VAL A 10 5.45 -23.02 18.84
N VAL A 11 5.78 -21.86 18.30
CA VAL A 11 5.28 -20.55 18.74
C VAL A 11 4.38 -19.97 17.67
N PHE A 12 3.15 -19.61 18.04
CA PHE A 12 2.17 -18.99 17.17
C PHE A 12 1.56 -17.75 17.82
N GLY A 13 1.99 -16.57 17.37
CA GLY A 13 1.57 -15.30 17.97
C GLY A 13 1.98 -15.19 19.44
N LYS A 14 1.00 -15.27 20.34
CA LYS A 14 1.21 -15.23 21.80
C LYS A 14 1.17 -16.62 22.46
N GLN A 15 0.87 -17.68 21.71
CA GLN A 15 0.73 -19.05 22.21
C GLN A 15 1.95 -19.88 21.84
N SER A 16 2.30 -20.86 22.67
CA SER A 16 3.38 -21.80 22.38
C SER A 16 3.09 -23.18 22.96
N THR A 17 3.40 -24.23 22.20
CA THR A 17 3.21 -25.63 22.60
C THR A 17 4.46 -26.43 22.25
N SER A 18 4.82 -27.41 23.09
CA SER A 18 5.95 -28.32 22.84
C SER A 18 5.43 -29.66 22.32
N LEU A 19 5.96 -30.10 21.17
CA LEU A 19 5.55 -31.29 20.46
C LEU A 19 6.76 -32.23 20.31
N SER A 20 6.54 -33.52 20.49
CA SER A 20 7.58 -34.56 20.34
C SER A 20 7.48 -35.18 18.95
N VAL A 21 8.57 -35.14 18.17
CA VAL A 21 8.61 -35.69 16.80
C VAL A 21 9.88 -36.54 16.56
N PRO A 22 9.85 -37.54 15.67
CA PRO A 22 11.04 -38.36 15.39
C PRO A 22 12.16 -37.55 14.72
N ALA A 23 13.40 -37.65 15.20
CA ALA A 23 14.54 -36.83 14.73
C ALA A 23 14.95 -37.06 13.26
N GLN A 24 14.78 -38.29 12.77
CA GLN A 24 15.41 -38.80 11.55
C GLN A 24 14.42 -39.33 10.52
N ASP A 25 13.12 -39.16 10.75
CA ASP A 25 12.09 -39.61 9.82
C ASP A 25 11.83 -38.51 8.76
N PRO A 26 11.89 -38.80 7.44
CA PRO A 26 11.42 -37.87 6.41
C PRO A 26 9.96 -37.42 6.61
N GLN A 27 9.15 -38.17 7.36
CA GLN A 27 7.76 -37.82 7.69
C GLN A 27 7.62 -36.97 8.95
N ALA A 28 8.69 -36.70 9.71
CA ALA A 28 8.63 -35.95 10.97
C ALA A 28 8.01 -34.54 10.81
N LEU A 29 8.24 -33.88 9.67
CA LEU A 29 7.66 -32.57 9.37
C LEU A 29 6.15 -32.64 9.10
N GLU A 30 5.69 -33.71 8.44
CA GLU A 30 4.26 -33.90 8.15
C GLU A 30 3.51 -34.26 9.43
N LEU A 31 4.09 -35.13 10.27
CA LEU A 31 3.56 -35.40 11.61
C LEU A 31 3.48 -34.12 12.44
N LEU A 32 4.55 -33.31 12.46
CA LEU A 32 4.54 -32.03 13.17
C LEU A 32 3.40 -31.12 12.71
N LYS A 33 3.15 -31.03 11.40
CA LYS A 33 2.05 -30.21 10.86
C LYS A 33 0.68 -30.73 11.27
N THR A 34 0.50 -32.05 11.34
CA THR A 34 -0.74 -32.66 11.83
C THR A 34 -0.97 -32.32 13.30
N HIS A 35 0.04 -32.44 14.15
CA HIS A 35 -0.07 -32.05 15.56
C HIS A 35 -0.33 -30.54 15.73
N ILE A 36 0.26 -29.69 14.89
CA ILE A 36 -0.03 -28.25 14.87
C ILE A 36 -1.48 -27.97 14.47
N TYR A 37 -2.05 -28.76 13.57
CA TYR A 37 -3.47 -28.64 13.21
C TYR A 37 -4.38 -28.96 14.41
N GLU A 38 -4.07 -30.00 15.17
CA GLU A 38 -4.84 -30.38 16.36
C GLU A 38 -4.80 -29.29 17.45
N GLU A 39 -3.62 -28.71 17.70
CA GLU A 39 -3.41 -27.69 18.74
C GLU A 39 -3.90 -26.29 18.34
N PHE A 40 -3.60 -25.85 17.11
CA PHE A 40 -3.82 -24.48 16.66
C PHE A 40 -4.97 -24.32 15.66
N GLN A 41 -5.67 -25.42 15.31
CA GLN A 41 -6.77 -25.44 14.32
C GLN A 41 -6.36 -24.82 12.97
N LEU A 42 -5.09 -24.99 12.58
CA LEU A 42 -4.53 -24.42 11.35
C LEU A 42 -4.18 -25.53 10.37
N GLU A 43 -4.90 -25.65 9.24
CA GLU A 43 -4.67 -26.76 8.30
C GLU A 43 -3.22 -26.80 7.78
N PRO A 44 -2.60 -27.99 7.57
CA PRO A 44 -1.19 -28.13 7.15
C PRO A 44 -0.81 -27.30 5.92
N LYS A 45 -1.73 -27.15 4.97
CA LYS A 45 -1.55 -26.32 3.76
C LYS A 45 -1.44 -24.83 4.03
N PHE A 46 -1.79 -24.36 5.22
CA PHE A 46 -1.72 -22.95 5.66
C PHE A 46 -0.57 -22.66 6.61
N GLN A 47 0.16 -23.70 7.03
CA GLN A 47 1.24 -23.59 7.97
C GLN A 47 2.55 -23.28 7.24
N ARG A 48 3.23 -22.20 7.68
CA ARG A 48 4.61 -21.89 7.30
C ARG A 48 5.47 -21.95 8.55
N LEU A 49 6.37 -22.91 8.61
CA LEU A 49 7.28 -23.12 9.75
C LEU A 49 8.63 -22.48 9.47
N VAL A 50 9.09 -21.66 10.43
CA VAL A 50 10.34 -20.91 10.35
C VAL A 50 11.23 -21.25 11.53
N LEU A 51 12.46 -21.69 11.25
CA LEU A 51 13.50 -21.91 12.25
C LEU A 51 14.62 -20.89 12.05
N ARG A 52 14.90 -20.06 13.06
CA ARG A 52 15.97 -19.03 13.02
C ARG A 52 15.95 -18.16 11.75
N GLY A 53 14.75 -17.76 11.31
CA GLY A 53 14.55 -16.92 10.12
C GLY A 53 14.61 -17.65 8.77
N ARG A 54 14.73 -18.99 8.75
CA ARG A 54 14.69 -19.80 7.52
C ARG A 54 13.46 -20.70 7.48
N ASP A 55 12.85 -20.79 6.30
CA ASP A 55 11.72 -21.70 6.05
C ASP A 55 12.18 -23.15 6.09
N ILE A 56 11.44 -23.98 6.83
CA ILE A 56 11.68 -25.42 6.95
C ILE A 56 11.07 -26.11 5.71
N LYS A 57 11.87 -26.93 5.04
CA LYS A 57 11.45 -27.74 3.88
C LYS A 57 11.49 -29.23 4.25
N SER A 58 10.93 -30.09 3.39
CA SER A 58 10.79 -31.55 3.56
C SER A 58 12.09 -32.36 3.61
N GLY A 59 13.18 -31.79 4.11
CA GLY A 59 14.47 -32.45 4.35
C GLY A 59 15.34 -31.70 5.38
N SER A 60 14.76 -30.75 6.12
CA SER A 60 15.45 -30.03 7.19
C SER A 60 15.46 -30.89 8.45
N ALA A 61 16.66 -31.18 8.97
CA ALA A 61 16.81 -31.92 10.22
C ALA A 61 16.28 -31.07 11.40
N LEU A 62 15.34 -31.62 12.16
CA LEU A 62 14.83 -31.02 13.39
C LEU A 62 15.74 -31.45 14.55
N THR A 63 16.27 -30.48 15.29
CA THR A 63 17.14 -30.72 16.46
C THR A 63 16.39 -30.48 17.76
N ASP A 64 16.83 -31.14 18.83
CA ASP A 64 16.17 -31.14 20.14
C ASP A 64 16.18 -29.77 20.80
N GLY A 65 15.07 -29.39 21.42
CA GLY A 65 14.86 -28.09 22.05
C GLY A 65 14.72 -26.91 21.07
N CYS A 66 14.44 -27.17 19.78
CA CYS A 66 14.30 -26.10 18.80
C CYS A 66 12.98 -25.35 18.90
N LYS A 67 13.05 -24.03 18.73
CA LYS A 67 11.89 -23.14 18.68
C LYS A 67 11.54 -22.84 17.23
N LEU A 68 10.34 -23.23 16.83
CA LEU A 68 9.77 -22.96 15.52
C LEU A 68 8.75 -21.84 15.62
N LEU A 69 8.82 -20.90 14.70
CA LEU A 69 7.78 -19.90 14.53
C LEU A 69 6.79 -20.42 13.48
N LEU A 70 5.53 -20.54 13.87
CA LEU A 70 4.42 -20.84 12.99
C LEU A 70 3.87 -19.52 12.42
N LEU A 71 3.76 -19.45 11.09
CA LEU A 71 3.18 -18.33 10.36
C LEU A 71 2.07 -18.84 9.44
N ARG A 72 1.07 -18.00 9.18
CA ARG A 72 0.06 -18.26 8.16
C ARG A 72 0.63 -17.95 6.78
N ASN A 73 0.49 -18.87 5.83
CA ASN A 73 0.89 -18.62 4.46
C ASN A 73 -0.15 -17.78 3.69
N ARG A 74 0.18 -17.39 2.45
CA ARG A 74 -0.71 -16.56 1.62
C ARG A 74 -2.05 -17.22 1.29
N ALA A 75 -2.05 -18.54 1.12
CA ALA A 75 -3.26 -19.29 0.80
C ALA A 75 -4.33 -19.20 1.91
N TYR A 76 -3.93 -19.03 3.18
CA TYR A 76 -4.88 -18.80 4.27
C TYR A 76 -5.70 -17.52 4.07
N TYR A 77 -5.01 -16.43 3.72
CA TYR A 77 -5.64 -15.12 3.49
C TYR A 77 -6.50 -15.11 2.22
N GLU A 78 -6.06 -15.81 1.17
CA GLU A 78 -6.82 -15.97 -0.08
C GLU A 78 -8.09 -16.81 0.12
N GLN A 79 -8.04 -17.83 0.98
CA GLN A 79 -9.24 -18.60 1.32
C GLN A 79 -10.24 -17.77 2.12
N THR A 80 -9.80 -17.01 3.13
CA THR A 80 -10.72 -16.16 3.93
C THR A 80 -11.40 -15.07 3.09
N THR A 81 -10.75 -14.62 2.01
CA THR A 81 -11.38 -13.69 1.06
C THR A 81 -12.43 -14.37 0.17
N ASN A 82 -12.25 -15.65 -0.16
CA ASN A 82 -13.18 -16.42 -1.01
C ASN A 82 -14.31 -17.11 -0.23
N SER A 83 -14.17 -17.33 1.08
CA SER A 83 -15.14 -18.06 1.91
C SER A 83 -16.10 -17.17 2.70
N LYS A 84 -16.21 -15.86 2.40
CA LYS A 84 -17.37 -15.07 2.85
C LYS A 84 -18.63 -15.58 2.13
N PRO A 85 -19.58 -16.21 2.83
CA PRO A 85 -20.82 -16.65 2.20
C PRO A 85 -21.72 -15.43 1.98
N VAL A 86 -22.11 -15.21 0.73
CA VAL A 86 -23.30 -14.43 0.38
C VAL A 86 -24.50 -15.28 0.81
N GLN A 87 -25.13 -14.93 1.93
CA GLN A 87 -26.42 -15.49 2.31
C GLN A 87 -27.50 -14.93 1.36
N THR A 88 -27.82 -15.68 0.31
CA THR A 88 -29.10 -15.58 -0.40
C THR A 88 -30.05 -16.59 0.24
N GLY A 89 -30.93 -16.12 1.12
CA GLY A 89 -32.14 -16.87 1.51
C GLY A 89 -33.31 -16.46 0.61
N PRO A 90 -34.19 -17.38 0.18
CA PRO A 90 -35.42 -17.03 -0.53
C PRO A 90 -36.59 -16.77 0.44
N ASP A 91 -37.36 -15.75 0.11
CA ASP A 91 -38.80 -15.53 0.32
C ASP A 91 -39.42 -15.52 1.74
N SER A 92 -39.80 -14.33 2.22
CA SER A 92 -41.22 -13.85 2.22
C SER A 92 -41.53 -12.82 3.33
N SER A 93 -42.34 -11.83 2.94
CA SER A 93 -43.23 -10.97 3.75
C SER A 93 -42.74 -9.58 4.20
N SER A 94 -43.31 -8.56 3.52
CA SER A 94 -43.80 -7.25 3.98
C SER A 94 -43.22 -6.56 5.23
N GLU A 95 -42.69 -5.34 5.09
CA GLU A 95 -43.35 -4.07 5.46
C GLU A 95 -42.38 -2.87 5.38
N LEU A 96 -42.97 -1.68 5.19
CA LEU A 96 -42.34 -0.40 4.86
C LEU A 96 -41.50 0.23 5.99
N SER A 97 -40.36 0.84 5.65
CA SER A 97 -39.91 2.18 6.14
C SER A 97 -38.57 2.62 5.51
N PRO A 98 -38.32 3.93 5.29
CA PRO A 98 -37.24 4.41 4.43
C PRO A 98 -35.98 4.94 5.15
N SER A 99 -34.83 4.85 4.44
CA SER A 99 -33.53 5.57 4.58
C SER A 99 -32.34 4.79 5.19
N PRO A 100 -31.07 5.18 4.93
CA PRO A 100 -30.51 6.02 3.86
C PRO A 100 -29.46 5.25 3.00
N ALA A 101 -29.12 5.84 1.86
CA ALA A 101 -28.14 5.33 0.89
C ALA A 101 -26.81 4.90 1.54
N ARG A 102 -26.50 3.60 1.46
CA ARG A 102 -25.14 3.11 1.66
C ARG A 102 -24.29 3.56 0.48
N ILE A 103 -23.46 4.55 0.73
CA ILE A 103 -22.36 4.96 -0.14
C ILE A 103 -21.53 3.70 -0.41
N SER A 104 -21.59 3.22 -1.66
CA SER A 104 -20.70 2.21 -2.19
C SER A 104 -19.27 2.74 -2.07
N GLY A 105 -18.47 2.13 -1.20
CA GLY A 105 -17.03 2.38 -1.14
C GLY A 105 -16.39 2.18 -2.52
N PRO A 106 -15.30 2.89 -2.83
CA PRO A 106 -14.71 2.89 -4.15
C PRO A 106 -14.27 1.48 -4.53
N LYS A 107 -14.83 1.02 -5.65
CA LYS A 107 -14.46 -0.20 -6.38
C LYS A 107 -12.93 -0.21 -6.57
N PRO A 108 -12.22 -1.33 -6.31
CA PRO A 108 -10.80 -1.40 -6.63
C PRO A 108 -10.60 -1.12 -8.12
N PRO A 109 -9.51 -0.42 -8.52
CA PRO A 109 -9.28 -0.09 -9.91
C PRO A 109 -9.25 -1.37 -10.75
N SER A 110 -10.16 -1.44 -11.71
CA SER A 110 -10.19 -2.46 -12.76
C SER A 110 -8.78 -2.58 -13.33
N LYS A 111 -8.16 -3.76 -13.21
CA LYS A 111 -6.97 -4.07 -14.01
C LYS A 111 -7.34 -3.81 -15.48
N ALA A 112 -6.50 -3.06 -16.18
CA ALA A 112 -6.67 -2.85 -17.61
C ALA A 112 -6.76 -4.22 -18.31
N PRO A 113 -7.63 -4.38 -19.32
CA PRO A 113 -7.72 -5.63 -20.08
C PRO A 113 -6.37 -5.99 -20.66
N GLU A 114 -6.01 -7.27 -20.57
CA GLU A 114 -4.76 -7.80 -21.11
C GLU A 114 -4.78 -7.64 -22.63
N ILE A 115 -3.86 -6.85 -23.17
CA ILE A 115 -3.81 -6.55 -24.60
C ILE A 115 -3.35 -7.81 -25.33
N ASP A 116 -4.22 -8.38 -26.19
CA ASP A 116 -3.84 -9.48 -27.05
C ASP A 116 -2.89 -8.98 -28.15
N VAL A 117 -1.71 -9.60 -28.22
CA VAL A 117 -0.64 -9.26 -29.17
C VAL A 117 -1.07 -9.50 -30.62
N ASN A 118 -2.07 -10.38 -30.83
CA ASN A 118 -2.56 -10.76 -32.15
C ASN A 118 -3.60 -9.79 -32.73
N GLU A 119 -4.24 -8.95 -31.90
CA GLU A 119 -5.20 -7.92 -32.34
C GLU A 119 -4.51 -6.58 -32.68
N LEU A 120 -3.20 -6.46 -32.45
CA LEU A 120 -2.44 -5.27 -32.82
C LEU A 120 -2.26 -5.19 -34.34
N GLU A 121 -2.66 -4.04 -34.90
CA GLU A 121 -2.35 -3.62 -36.26
C GLU A 121 -0.86 -3.82 -36.58
N ASP A 122 -0.51 -4.12 -37.83
CA ASP A 122 0.87 -4.45 -38.22
C ASP A 122 1.87 -3.30 -38.00
N ASP A 123 1.35 -2.08 -37.85
CA ASP A 123 2.09 -0.86 -37.53
C ASP A 123 2.13 -0.54 -36.02
N ALA A 124 1.56 -1.41 -35.17
CA ALA A 124 1.51 -1.21 -33.72
C ALA A 124 2.44 -2.18 -32.97
N LEU A 125 3.01 -1.68 -31.88
CA LEU A 125 3.91 -2.37 -30.96
C LEU A 125 3.35 -2.30 -29.53
N LEU A 126 3.37 -3.45 -28.86
CA LEU A 126 3.07 -3.53 -27.43
C LEU A 126 4.35 -3.26 -26.62
N VAL A 127 4.36 -2.19 -25.84
CA VAL A 127 5.43 -1.88 -24.89
C VAL A 127 4.97 -2.24 -23.48
N GLN A 128 5.53 -3.32 -22.95
CA GLN A 128 5.33 -3.77 -21.59
C GLN A 128 6.37 -3.13 -20.68
N VAL A 129 5.94 -2.21 -19.83
CA VAL A 129 6.79 -1.48 -18.90
C VAL A 129 6.67 -2.07 -17.51
N PHE A 130 7.79 -2.51 -16.95
CA PHE A 130 7.86 -3.09 -15.61
C PHE A 130 8.48 -2.08 -14.64
N ARG A 131 7.81 -1.84 -13.51
CA ARG A 131 8.31 -1.09 -12.36
C ARG A 131 8.14 -1.95 -11.10
N GLY A 132 9.19 -2.63 -10.69
CA GLY A 132 9.12 -3.59 -9.57
C GLY A 132 8.11 -4.71 -9.88
N LYS A 133 7.00 -4.76 -9.14
CA LYS A 133 5.89 -5.71 -9.36
C LYS A 133 4.78 -5.18 -10.26
N ALA A 134 4.77 -3.88 -10.56
CA ALA A 134 3.78 -3.28 -11.43
C ALA A 134 4.15 -3.50 -12.89
N ARG A 135 3.14 -3.81 -13.71
CA ARG A 135 3.24 -3.98 -15.17
C ARG A 135 2.26 -3.02 -15.81
N TYR A 136 2.75 -2.23 -16.76
CA TYR A 136 1.97 -1.31 -17.58
C TYR A 136 2.10 -1.74 -19.03
N ASP A 137 0.98 -2.01 -19.67
CA ASP A 137 0.94 -2.43 -21.07
C ASP A 137 0.42 -1.25 -21.89
N LEU A 138 1.23 -0.78 -22.85
CA LEU A 138 0.95 0.40 -23.64
C LEU A 138 1.18 0.12 -25.12
N ILE A 139 0.26 0.61 -25.97
CA ILE A 139 0.35 0.46 -27.42
C ILE A 139 0.99 1.71 -28.04
N PHE A 140 1.98 1.49 -28.90
CA PHE A 140 2.68 2.52 -29.64
C PHE A 140 2.75 2.17 -31.12
N LEU A 141 2.88 3.18 -31.98
CA LEU A 141 3.19 2.97 -33.39
C LEU A 141 4.66 2.53 -33.55
N ARG A 142 4.95 1.74 -34.57
CA ARG A 142 6.30 1.28 -34.94
C ARG A 142 7.25 2.44 -35.25
N SER A 143 6.72 3.45 -35.94
CA SER A 143 7.40 4.70 -36.25
C SER A 143 7.62 5.61 -35.03
N GLY A 144 7.01 5.27 -33.89
CA GLY A 144 7.11 6.04 -32.66
C GLY A 144 8.53 6.08 -32.09
N THR A 145 8.84 7.17 -31.40
CA THR A 145 10.13 7.37 -30.76
C THR A 145 10.13 6.92 -29.30
N VAL A 146 11.31 6.61 -28.76
CA VAL A 146 11.47 6.35 -27.31
C VAL A 146 11.02 7.55 -26.48
N LEU A 147 11.15 8.78 -26.98
CA LEU A 147 10.67 9.98 -26.30
C LEU A 147 9.15 9.96 -26.12
N GLU A 148 8.38 9.54 -27.14
CA GLU A 148 6.93 9.40 -27.03
C GLU A 148 6.54 8.31 -26.02
N ALA A 149 7.28 7.20 -26.03
CA ALA A 149 7.13 6.15 -25.02
C ALA A 149 7.40 6.68 -23.61
N LYS A 150 8.47 7.43 -23.43
CA LYS A 150 8.79 8.09 -22.15
C LYS A 150 7.70 9.08 -21.74
N LYS A 151 7.15 9.88 -22.65
CA LYS A 151 6.07 10.85 -22.37
C LYS A 151 4.78 10.17 -21.92
N LYS A 152 4.34 9.11 -22.60
CA LYS A 152 3.13 8.39 -22.20
C LYS A 152 3.35 7.64 -20.88
N VAL A 153 4.49 6.98 -20.72
CA VAL A 153 4.82 6.28 -19.47
C VAL A 153 5.00 7.27 -18.31
N SER A 154 5.60 8.43 -18.54
CA SER A 154 5.75 9.47 -17.52
C SER A 154 4.39 10.01 -17.11
N ALA A 155 3.47 10.24 -18.05
CA ALA A 155 2.10 10.66 -17.74
C ALA A 155 1.35 9.60 -16.91
N VAL A 156 1.45 8.32 -17.27
CA VAL A 156 0.82 7.21 -16.51
C VAL A 156 1.41 7.08 -15.11
N LEU A 157 2.71 7.38 -14.94
CA LEU A 157 3.39 7.35 -13.65
C LEU A 157 3.27 8.67 -12.87
N GLY A 158 2.58 9.68 -13.39
CA GLY A 158 2.41 10.98 -12.73
C GLY A 158 3.65 11.88 -12.73
N LEU A 159 4.64 11.63 -13.60
CA LEU A 159 5.89 12.36 -13.63
C LEU A 159 5.79 13.62 -14.52
N SER A 160 6.24 14.77 -14.01
CA SER A 160 6.19 16.06 -14.71
C SER A 160 7.14 16.18 -15.91
N SER A 161 8.17 15.33 -16.00
CA SER A 161 9.12 15.37 -17.10
C SER A 161 9.49 13.97 -17.62
N PRO A 162 9.64 13.76 -18.93
CA PRO A 162 10.06 12.47 -19.49
C PRO A 162 11.54 12.15 -19.21
N GLN A 163 12.34 13.14 -18.79
CA GLN A 163 13.76 12.97 -18.44
C GLN A 163 13.98 12.34 -17.07
N SER A 164 12.98 12.43 -16.19
CA SER A 164 12.92 11.73 -14.89
C SER A 164 12.97 10.20 -15.02
N LEU A 165 12.61 9.70 -16.22
CA LEU A 165 12.36 8.31 -16.50
C LEU A 165 13.47 7.72 -17.39
N ARG A 166 14.15 6.71 -16.86
CA ARG A 166 15.11 5.90 -17.59
C ARG A 166 14.47 4.57 -17.98
N LEU A 167 14.15 4.43 -19.27
CA LEU A 167 13.70 3.16 -19.84
C LEU A 167 14.91 2.26 -20.11
N VAL A 168 14.84 1.01 -19.67
CA VAL A 168 15.84 -0.02 -19.92
C VAL A 168 15.21 -1.14 -20.74
N VAL A 169 15.67 -1.32 -21.97
CA VAL A 169 15.20 -2.38 -22.88
C VAL A 169 16.34 -3.38 -23.08
N LYS A 170 16.12 -4.65 -22.71
CA LYS A 170 17.14 -5.72 -22.80
C LYS A 170 18.50 -5.32 -22.18
N GLY A 171 18.48 -4.62 -21.04
CA GLY A 171 19.68 -4.15 -20.34
C GLY A 171 20.36 -2.90 -20.92
N LYS A 172 19.87 -2.34 -22.03
CA LYS A 172 20.39 -1.10 -22.63
C LYS A 172 19.41 0.06 -22.41
N THR A 173 19.95 1.27 -22.31
CA THR A 173 19.14 2.50 -22.17
C THR A 173 19.13 3.24 -23.49
N PRO A 174 18.06 3.09 -24.30
CA PRO A 174 17.99 3.72 -25.61
C PRO A 174 17.94 5.25 -25.51
N LYS A 175 18.50 5.92 -26.51
CA LYS A 175 18.45 7.38 -26.65
C LYS A 175 17.04 7.81 -27.07
N ASP A 176 16.68 9.05 -26.77
CA ASP A 176 15.32 9.57 -26.96
C ASP A 176 14.86 9.58 -28.44
N HIS A 177 15.80 9.73 -29.37
CA HIS A 177 15.56 9.70 -30.82
C HIS A 177 15.54 8.28 -31.42
N ALA A 178 15.78 7.24 -30.62
CA ALA A 178 15.72 5.88 -31.13
C ALA A 178 14.27 5.52 -31.49
N VAL A 179 14.08 4.90 -32.64
CA VAL A 179 12.78 4.43 -33.11
C VAL A 179 12.45 3.11 -32.42
N LEU A 180 11.20 2.95 -31.97
CA LEU A 180 10.75 1.76 -31.25
C LEU A 180 10.92 0.48 -32.08
N GLU A 181 10.74 0.56 -33.41
CA GLU A 181 11.01 -0.52 -34.35
C GLU A 181 12.43 -1.09 -34.22
N THR A 182 13.46 -0.23 -34.14
CA THR A 182 14.86 -0.67 -34.01
C THR A 182 15.15 -1.41 -32.70
N LEU A 183 14.32 -1.18 -31.67
CA LEU A 183 14.44 -1.79 -30.34
C LEU A 183 13.64 -3.09 -30.23
N ALA A 184 12.50 -3.13 -30.92
CA ALA A 184 11.64 -4.30 -31.05
C ALA A 184 12.28 -5.38 -31.93
N GLY A 185 12.96 -4.96 -33.01
CA GLY A 185 13.39 -5.85 -34.09
C GLY A 185 12.18 -6.53 -34.73
N ASN A 186 12.25 -7.84 -34.94
CA ASN A 186 11.16 -8.62 -35.55
C ASN A 186 9.99 -8.95 -34.61
N LYS A 187 10.01 -8.46 -33.35
CA LYS A 187 8.98 -8.80 -32.36
C LYS A 187 7.94 -7.69 -32.27
N LYS A 188 6.65 -8.04 -32.19
CA LYS A 188 5.55 -7.09 -31.91
C LYS A 188 5.53 -6.60 -30.45
N VAL A 189 6.38 -7.15 -29.57
CA VAL A 189 6.41 -6.83 -28.12
C VAL A 189 7.79 -6.36 -27.67
N ILE A 190 7.83 -5.21 -27.01
CA ILE A 190 8.99 -4.66 -26.32
C ILE A 190 8.78 -4.80 -24.81
N LYS A 191 9.73 -5.45 -24.13
CA LYS A 191 9.78 -5.44 -22.66
C LYS A 191 10.79 -4.39 -22.20
N ALA A 192 10.31 -3.42 -21.44
CA ALA A 192 11.10 -2.32 -20.88
C ALA A 192 10.97 -2.32 -19.36
N MET A 193 12.03 -1.96 -18.66
CA MET A 193 11.96 -1.58 -17.24
C MET A 193 11.97 -0.06 -17.12
N ALA A 194 11.09 0.47 -16.28
CA ALA A 194 11.06 1.88 -15.92
C ALA A 194 11.84 2.09 -14.62
N LEU A 195 12.96 2.81 -14.71
CA LEU A 195 13.74 3.26 -13.55
C LEU A 195 13.56 4.77 -13.41
N LEU A 196 13.21 5.22 -12.21
CA LEU A 196 13.24 6.64 -11.89
C LEU A 196 14.65 7.04 -11.50
N GLN A 197 15.02 8.29 -11.77
CA GLN A 197 16.24 8.86 -11.22
C GLN A 197 16.12 8.95 -9.69
N ALA A 198 17.25 8.86 -8.96
CA ALA A 198 17.26 8.94 -7.50
C ALA A 198 16.56 10.21 -6.97
N GLN A 199 16.70 11.33 -7.69
CA GLN A 199 16.05 12.59 -7.37
C GLN A 199 14.51 12.54 -7.46
N GLN A 200 13.98 11.67 -8.32
CA GLN A 200 12.55 11.52 -8.57
C GLN A 200 11.90 10.55 -7.57
N HIS A 201 12.67 9.62 -7.01
CA HIS A 201 12.24 8.86 -5.85
C HIS A 201 12.00 9.75 -4.64
N VAL A 202 12.90 10.70 -4.38
CA VAL A 202 12.74 11.68 -3.28
C VAL A 202 11.49 12.54 -3.51
N MET A 203 11.27 13.02 -4.74
CA MET A 203 10.07 13.80 -5.04
C MET A 203 8.79 13.00 -4.85
N GLN A 204 8.75 11.76 -5.31
CA GLN A 204 7.57 10.92 -5.15
C GLN A 204 7.30 10.61 -3.67
N GLU A 205 8.34 10.35 -2.88
CA GLU A 205 8.21 10.18 -1.43
C GLU A 205 7.62 11.44 -0.78
N LYS A 206 8.05 12.64 -1.19
CA LYS A 206 7.49 13.90 -0.67
C LYS A 206 6.07 14.20 -1.15
N GLU A 207 5.69 13.75 -2.33
CA GLU A 207 4.30 13.82 -2.78
C GLU A 207 3.40 12.83 -2.04
N GLU A 208 3.93 11.64 -1.71
CA GLU A 208 3.26 10.66 -0.86
C GLU A 208 3.09 11.21 0.57
N ASP A 209 4.15 11.77 1.17
CA ASP A 209 4.11 12.45 2.47
C ASP A 209 3.05 13.57 2.48
N LEU A 210 3.03 14.41 1.43
CA LEU A 210 2.03 15.47 1.28
C LEU A 210 0.60 14.90 1.23
N ARG A 211 0.39 13.82 0.47
CA ARG A 211 -0.92 13.17 0.37
C ARG A 211 -1.39 12.63 1.72
N GLU A 212 -0.48 12.05 2.50
CA GLU A 212 -0.79 11.58 3.85
C GLU A 212 -1.17 12.76 4.76
N LEU A 213 -0.39 13.84 4.77
CA LEU A 213 -0.67 15.04 5.56
C LEU A 213 -2.00 15.71 5.17
N LEU A 214 -2.36 15.74 3.89
CA LEU A 214 -3.66 16.24 3.44
C LEU A 214 -4.83 15.40 3.96
N ASN A 215 -4.66 14.06 4.03
CA ASN A 215 -5.67 13.19 4.62
C ASN A 215 -5.77 13.39 6.14
N GLU A 216 -4.64 13.56 6.83
CA GLU A 216 -4.64 13.90 8.26
C GLU A 216 -5.33 15.24 8.51
N LEU A 217 -5.06 16.26 7.69
CA LEU A 217 -5.71 17.57 7.76
C LEU A 217 -7.23 17.46 7.58
N ALA A 218 -7.68 16.72 6.57
CA ALA A 218 -9.12 16.49 6.36
C ALA A 218 -9.76 15.76 7.56
N SER A 219 -9.04 14.81 8.16
CA SER A 219 -9.47 14.12 9.38
C SER A 219 -9.57 15.07 10.57
N ALA A 220 -8.56 15.93 10.79
CA ALA A 220 -8.55 16.94 11.85
C ALA A 220 -9.68 17.96 11.68
N GLN A 221 -9.93 18.44 10.46
CA GLN A 221 -11.07 19.30 10.13
C GLN A 221 -12.41 18.62 10.45
N ALA A 222 -12.58 17.35 10.07
CA ALA A 222 -13.79 16.58 10.37
C ALA A 222 -13.97 16.35 11.88
N ALA A 223 -12.88 16.13 12.61
CA ALA A 223 -12.89 16.01 14.06
C ALA A 223 -13.32 17.33 14.72
N LEU A 224 -12.74 18.47 14.32
CA LEU A 224 -13.11 19.79 14.82
C LEU A 224 -14.61 20.07 14.61
N GLN A 225 -15.12 19.83 13.39
CA GLN A 225 -16.54 20.02 13.10
C GLN A 225 -17.44 19.09 13.91
N ARG A 226 -17.02 17.85 14.17
CA ARG A 226 -17.75 16.92 15.02
C ARG A 226 -17.82 17.43 16.46
N VAL A 227 -16.69 17.86 17.01
CA VAL A 227 -16.60 18.41 18.37
C VAL A 227 -17.49 19.66 18.49
N GLN A 228 -17.38 20.60 17.56
CA GLN A 228 -18.25 21.79 17.51
C GLN A 228 -19.74 21.44 17.53
N ARG A 229 -20.17 20.46 16.72
CA ARG A 229 -21.58 20.02 16.68
C ARG A 229 -22.02 19.33 17.97
N GLN A 230 -21.14 18.56 18.60
CA GLN A 230 -21.42 17.90 19.88
C GLN A 230 -21.53 18.92 21.01
N MET A 231 -20.65 19.91 21.04
CA MET A 231 -20.67 21.02 21.99
C MET A 231 -21.93 21.88 21.82
N ALA A 232 -22.30 22.24 20.59
CA ALA A 232 -23.52 23.01 20.32
C ALA A 232 -24.82 22.28 20.74
N ARG A 233 -24.77 20.95 20.84
CA ARG A 233 -25.89 20.11 21.27
C ARG A 233 -25.79 19.66 22.73
N ASN A 234 -24.78 20.13 23.47
CA ASN A 234 -24.45 19.68 24.83
C ASN A 234 -24.38 18.15 24.97
N PHE A 235 -23.91 17.46 23.93
CA PHE A 235 -23.91 16.00 23.86
C PHE A 235 -22.73 15.36 24.61
N THR A 236 -21.66 16.14 24.82
CA THR A 236 -20.41 15.71 25.47
C THR A 236 -20.20 16.49 26.76
N SER A 237 -19.53 15.85 27.73
CA SER A 237 -19.14 16.55 28.96
C SER A 237 -18.14 17.67 28.65
N ARG A 238 -18.06 18.67 29.53
CA ARG A 238 -17.13 19.80 29.35
C ARG A 238 -15.68 19.32 29.27
N ASP A 239 -15.27 18.45 30.20
CA ASP A 239 -13.90 17.93 30.25
C ASP A 239 -13.57 17.09 29.01
N GLU A 240 -14.51 16.29 28.52
CA GLU A 240 -14.34 15.52 27.30
C GLU A 240 -14.23 16.42 26.05
N SER A 241 -15.02 17.51 26.01
CA SER A 241 -14.96 18.47 24.91
C SER A 241 -13.63 19.23 24.91
N LEU A 242 -13.14 19.66 26.08
CA LEU A 242 -11.83 20.30 26.24
C LEU A 242 -10.70 19.35 25.85
N PHE A 243 -10.76 18.08 26.27
CA PHE A 243 -9.77 17.08 25.90
C PHE A 243 -9.75 16.83 24.38
N GLN A 244 -10.92 16.71 23.75
CA GLN A 244 -11.01 16.54 22.30
C GLN A 244 -10.51 17.77 21.53
N LEU A 245 -10.82 18.99 21.98
CA LEU A 245 -10.29 20.22 21.38
C LEU A 245 -8.78 20.34 21.53
N SER A 246 -8.22 20.02 22.71
CA SER A 246 -6.77 19.98 22.96
C SER A 246 -6.07 19.03 21.99
N ARG A 247 -6.63 17.84 21.80
CA ARG A 247 -6.11 16.87 20.84
C ARG A 247 -6.15 17.40 19.40
N VAL A 248 -7.24 18.03 18.99
CA VAL A 248 -7.37 18.59 17.63
C VAL A 248 -6.37 19.74 17.41
N LEU A 249 -6.11 20.54 18.44
CA LEU A 249 -5.11 21.60 18.42
C LEU A 249 -3.70 21.03 18.25
N ASP A 250 -3.32 20.04 19.06
CA ASP A 250 -2.01 19.38 18.96
C ASP A 250 -1.82 18.72 17.58
N GLU A 251 -2.87 18.08 17.05
CA GLU A 251 -2.86 17.44 15.74
C GLU A 251 -2.74 18.49 14.61
N GLY A 252 -3.45 19.61 14.71
CA GLY A 252 -3.36 20.73 13.78
C GLY A 252 -1.97 21.37 13.72
N GLN A 253 -1.35 21.63 14.88
CA GLN A 253 0.02 22.15 14.97
C GLN A 253 1.04 21.18 14.35
N ARG A 254 0.96 19.90 14.72
CA ARG A 254 1.84 18.86 14.17
C ARG A 254 1.73 18.76 12.65
N ILE A 255 0.52 18.85 12.10
CA ILE A 255 0.29 18.81 10.65
C ILE A 255 0.90 20.06 9.99
N ALA A 256 0.70 21.25 10.56
CA ALA A 256 1.25 22.50 10.04
C ALA A 256 2.79 22.46 9.98
N ASP A 257 3.44 22.03 11.07
CA ASP A 257 4.90 21.90 11.15
C ASP A 257 5.44 20.91 10.11
N ASN A 258 4.79 19.75 9.96
CA ASN A 258 5.17 18.75 8.96
C ASN A 258 5.00 19.27 7.53
N LEU A 259 3.93 20.03 7.25
CA LEU A 259 3.72 20.66 5.96
C LEU A 259 4.76 21.74 5.67
N GLU A 260 5.23 22.49 6.68
CA GLU A 260 6.35 23.42 6.53
C GLU A 260 7.66 22.70 6.20
N LEU A 261 7.95 21.55 6.84
CA LEU A 261 9.12 20.74 6.51
C LEU A 261 9.05 20.24 5.05
N VAL A 262 7.88 19.79 4.60
CA VAL A 262 7.67 19.42 3.19
C VAL A 262 7.89 20.63 2.28
N LYS A 263 7.35 21.81 2.61
CA LYS A 263 7.57 23.05 1.86
C LYS A 263 9.06 23.41 1.77
N GLN A 264 9.79 23.32 2.86
CA GLN A 264 11.23 23.60 2.91
C GLN A 264 12.02 22.62 2.04
N HIS A 265 11.65 21.34 2.03
CA HIS A 265 12.32 20.35 1.15
C HIS A 265 12.00 20.57 -0.33
N LEU A 266 10.78 20.99 -0.65
CA LEU A 266 10.37 21.28 -2.03
C LEU A 266 10.94 22.60 -2.56
N THR A 267 11.23 23.57 -1.69
CA THR A 267 11.77 24.91 -2.06
C THR A 267 13.28 25.03 -1.88
N GLY A 268 13.87 24.34 -0.90
CA GLY A 268 15.29 24.36 -0.53
C GLY A 268 16.21 23.52 -1.41
N ALA A 269 15.66 22.87 -2.44
CA ALA A 269 16.44 22.27 -3.50
C ALA A 269 17.25 23.40 -4.21
N LYS A 270 18.57 23.48 -3.93
CA LYS A 270 19.55 24.35 -4.63
C LYS A 270 19.27 24.37 -6.14
N ALA A 271 19.74 25.37 -6.89
CA ALA A 271 19.46 25.59 -8.32
C ALA A 271 19.56 24.38 -9.30
N SER A 272 20.05 23.21 -8.85
CA SER A 272 20.12 21.92 -9.55
C SER A 272 19.26 20.78 -8.94
N GLY A 273 18.47 21.04 -7.90
CA GLY A 273 17.64 20.06 -7.23
C GLY A 273 16.20 20.07 -7.76
N PRO A 274 15.40 19.04 -7.42
CA PRO A 274 14.11 18.85 -8.02
C PRO A 274 13.14 19.94 -7.53
N ARG A 275 12.65 20.77 -8.46
CA ARG A 275 11.55 21.68 -8.19
C ARG A 275 10.25 20.90 -8.27
N ALA A 276 9.48 20.93 -7.19
CA ALA A 276 8.05 20.62 -7.28
C ALA A 276 7.40 21.49 -8.35
N GLY A 277 6.34 20.97 -8.98
CA GLY A 277 5.49 21.80 -9.81
C GLY A 277 4.94 22.97 -8.99
N GLU A 278 4.75 24.13 -9.62
CA GLU A 278 4.15 25.31 -8.98
C GLU A 278 2.80 24.98 -8.31
N GLN A 279 2.06 24.03 -8.89
CA GLN A 279 0.82 23.49 -8.34
C GLN A 279 1.01 22.78 -6.98
N THR A 280 2.05 21.97 -6.83
CA THR A 280 2.35 21.27 -5.57
C THR A 280 2.76 22.25 -4.48
N LEU A 281 3.56 23.27 -4.82
CA LEU A 281 3.93 24.34 -3.87
C LEU A 281 2.74 25.20 -3.45
N ALA A 282 1.83 25.50 -4.38
CA ALA A 282 0.58 26.19 -4.08
C ALA A 282 -0.31 25.35 -3.15
N ALA A 283 -0.47 24.05 -3.44
CA ALA A 283 -1.25 23.13 -2.62
C ALA A 283 -0.69 23.00 -1.20
N VAL A 284 0.63 22.90 -1.03
CA VAL A 284 1.27 22.87 0.29
C VAL A 284 1.03 24.18 1.05
N THR A 285 1.14 25.33 0.37
CA THR A 285 0.92 26.63 1.01
C THR A 285 -0.52 26.80 1.46
N GLN A 286 -1.48 26.36 0.64
CA GLN A 286 -2.90 26.33 1.01
C GLN A 286 -3.14 25.38 2.19
N ALA A 287 -2.57 24.18 2.18
CA ALA A 287 -2.72 23.22 3.26
C ALA A 287 -2.19 23.75 4.60
N ILE A 288 -1.06 24.49 4.60
CA ILE A 288 -0.54 25.15 5.80
C ILE A 288 -1.54 26.19 6.33
N GLN A 289 -2.13 27.00 5.45
CA GLN A 289 -3.14 27.98 5.85
C GLN A 289 -4.37 27.30 6.44
N GLU A 290 -4.83 26.20 5.84
CA GLU A 290 -5.95 25.41 6.36
C GLU A 290 -5.62 24.76 7.71
N ALA A 291 -4.40 24.24 7.90
CA ALA A 291 -3.95 23.67 9.17
C ALA A 291 -3.94 24.73 10.28
N ASN A 292 -3.40 25.92 9.99
CA ASN A 292 -3.39 27.04 10.91
C ASN A 292 -4.81 27.50 11.27
N SER A 293 -5.72 27.55 10.29
CA SER A 293 -7.12 27.87 10.54
C SER A 293 -7.81 26.87 11.47
N VAL A 294 -7.52 25.57 11.33
CA VAL A 294 -8.02 24.53 12.26
C VAL A 294 -7.49 24.75 13.66
N THR A 295 -6.20 25.02 13.80
CA THR A 295 -5.54 25.29 15.08
C THR A 295 -6.13 26.52 15.77
N GLU A 296 -6.27 27.64 15.05
CA GLU A 296 -6.89 28.88 15.55
C GLU A 296 -8.34 28.66 15.98
N ALA A 297 -9.12 27.92 15.18
CA ALA A 297 -10.50 27.61 15.52
C ALA A 297 -10.62 26.72 16.76
N ALA A 298 -9.75 25.72 16.92
CA ALA A 298 -9.69 24.89 18.11
C ALA A 298 -9.27 25.71 19.35
N GLN A 299 -8.28 26.59 19.21
CA GLN A 299 -7.81 27.46 20.29
C GLN A 299 -8.89 28.43 20.76
N ASN A 300 -9.59 29.11 19.84
CA ASN A 300 -10.69 30.00 20.17
C ASN A 300 -11.82 29.28 20.94
N LEU A 301 -12.10 28.03 20.56
CA LEU A 301 -13.09 27.19 21.27
C LEU A 301 -12.60 26.77 22.65
N LEU A 302 -11.31 26.47 22.81
CA LEU A 302 -10.72 26.17 24.12
C LEU A 302 -10.78 27.38 25.04
N GLU A 303 -10.45 28.58 24.56
CA GLU A 303 -10.47 29.81 25.36
C GLU A 303 -11.90 30.17 25.79
N THR A 304 -12.88 30.08 24.89
CA THR A 304 -14.30 30.36 25.22
C THR A 304 -14.91 29.33 26.18
N HIS A 305 -14.56 28.05 26.05
CA HIS A 305 -15.10 26.99 26.92
C HIS A 305 -14.31 26.74 28.20
N SER A 306 -13.07 27.23 28.31
CA SER A 306 -12.31 27.23 29.57
C SER A 306 -12.70 28.41 30.47
N SER A 307 -13.11 29.54 29.87
CA SER A 307 -13.48 30.76 30.60
C SER A 307 -14.95 30.84 31.05
N SER A 308 -15.86 30.09 30.42
CA SER A 308 -17.28 29.94 30.85
C SER A 308 -17.45 28.92 31.96
#